data_AF-R8D717-F1
#
_entry.id   AF-R8D717-F1
#
_cell.length_a   1.000
_cell.length_b   1.000
_cell.length_c   1.000
_cell.angle_alpha   90.00
_cell.angle_beta   90.00
_cell.angle_gamma   90.00
#
_symmetry.space_group_name_H-M   'P 1'
#
loop_
_entity.id
_entity.type
_entity.pdbx_description
1 polymer ?
#
loop_
_entity_poly.entity_id
_entity_poly.type
_entity_poly.pdbx_seq_one_letter_code
_entity_poly.pdbx_strand_id
1 'polypeptide(L)' 'MTIGDCFDYIAEFAEMENPDKEKVRKANQKDYDSF' A
#
# COMPACT_ATOMS: atom_id res chain seq x y z
N MET A 1 16.19 7.34 9.26
CA MET A 1 15.10 6.80 8.43
C MET A 1 14.10 6.19 9.39
N THR A 2 12.97 6.85 9.58
CA THR A 2 11.89 6.34 10.41
C THR A 2 11.10 5.30 9.62
N ILE A 3 10.30 4.49 10.30
CA ILE A 3 9.42 3.52 9.62
C ILE A 3 8.45 4.23 8.66
N GLY A 4 8.08 5.49 8.96
CA GLY A 4 7.28 6.34 8.07
C GLY A 4 7.97 6.55 6.72
N ASP A 5 9.24 6.98 6.75
CA ASP A 5 10.04 7.21 5.55
C ASP A 5 10.15 5.94 4.67
N CYS A 6 10.19 4.76 5.29
CA CYS A 6 10.22 3.49 4.57
C CYS A 6 8.88 3.16 3.90
N PHE A 7 7.75 3.46 4.54
CA PHE A 7 6.42 3.25 3.95
C PHE A 7 6.15 4.22 2.81
N ASP A 8 6.58 5.47 2.95
CA ASP A 8 6.45 6.48 1.90
C ASP A 8 7.26 6.07 0.66
N TYR A 9 8.50 5.58 0.84
CA TYR A 9 9.31 5.04 -0.26
C TYR A 9 8.63 3.87 -0.99
N ILE A 10 8.05 2.93 -0.26
CA ILE A 10 7.35 1.78 -0.85
C ILE A 10 6.09 2.24 -1.60
N ALA A 11 5.37 3.23 -1.08
CA ALA A 11 4.20 3.79 -1.74
C ALA A 11 4.58 4.48 -3.06
N GLU A 12 5.58 5.35 -3.04
CA GLU A 12 6.09 6.03 -4.24
C GLU A 12 6.60 5.03 -5.28
N PHE A 13 7.35 4.01 -4.85
CA PHE A 13 7.85 2.96 -5.73
C PHE A 13 6.70 2.14 -6.36
N ALA A 14 5.71 1.76 -5.56
CA ALA A 14 4.56 1.01 -6.04
C ALA A 14 3.68 1.81 -7.00
N GLU A 15 3.63 3.14 -6.86
CA GLU A 15 2.93 4.04 -7.78
C GLU A 15 3.70 4.24 -9.09
N MET A 16 5.03 4.36 -9.04
CA MET A 16 5.86 4.51 -10.24
C MET A 16 5.93 3.24 -11.10
N GLU A 17 6.01 2.05 -10.49
CA GLU A 17 6.09 0.79 -11.24
C GLU A 17 4.76 0.36 -11.88
N ASN A 18 3.64 0.92 -11.44
CA ASN A 18 2.32 0.41 -11.79
C ASN A 18 1.30 1.54 -12.09
N PRO A 19 1.57 2.36 -13.13
CA PRO A 19 0.71 3.49 -13.49
C PRO A 19 -0.71 3.07 -13.92
N ASP A 20 -0.86 1.86 -14.48
CA ASP A 20 -2.14 1.32 -14.96
C ASP A 20 -2.84 0.39 -13.95
N LYS A 21 -2.31 0.28 -12.72
CA LYS A 21 -2.86 -0.65 -11.73
C LYS A 21 -4.23 -0.15 -11.27
N GLU A 22 -5.23 -0.96 -11.58
CA GLU A 22 -6.61 -0.75 -11.14
C GLU A 22 -6.62 -0.54 -9.62
N LYS A 23 -7.32 0.51 -9.13
CA LYS A 23 -7.45 0.79 -7.70
C LYS A 23 -8.28 -0.31 -7.03
N VAL A 24 -7.64 -1.43 -6.74
CA VAL A 24 -8.19 -2.50 -5.92
C VAL A 24 -8.36 -1.99 -4.50
N ARG A 25 -9.46 -2.36 -3.86
CA ARG A 25 -9.75 -1.93 -2.47
C ARG A 25 -8.59 -2.35 -1.55
N LYS A 26 -8.09 -1.42 -0.73
CA LYS A 26 -7.17 -1.79 0.36
C LYS A 26 -7.93 -2.65 1.37
N ALA A 27 -7.30 -3.72 1.85
CA ALA A 27 -7.84 -4.52 2.94
C ALA A 27 -8.00 -3.65 4.18
N ASN A 28 -9.14 -3.73 4.84
CA ASN A 28 -9.42 -3.00 6.07
C ASN A 28 -9.29 -3.92 7.29
N GLN A 29 -9.36 -3.35 8.49
CA GLN A 29 -9.24 -4.12 9.73
C GLN A 29 -10.26 -5.28 9.81
N LYS A 30 -11.49 -5.09 9.31
CA LYS A 30 -12.52 -6.14 9.32
C LYS A 30 -12.18 -7.32 8.40
N ASP A 31 -11.45 -7.08 7.31
CA ASP A 31 -10.94 -8.15 6.45
C ASP A 31 -9.89 -8.99 7.21
N TYR A 32 -9.09 -8.37 8.08
CA TYR A 32 -8.11 -9.07 8.93
C TYR A 32 -8.75 -9.76 10.14
N ASP A 33 -9.79 -9.16 10.74
CA ASP A 33 -10.52 -9.73 11.88
C ASP A 33 -11.34 -10.98 11.49
N SER A 34 -11.51 -11.23 10.20
CA SER A 34 -12.24 -12.39 9.64
C SER A 34 -11.35 -13.58 9.29
N PHE A 35 -10.03 -13.51 9.57
CA PHE A 35 -9.08 -14.63 9.48
C PHE A 35 -8.93 -15.35 10.82
#